data_AF-A0A527ITW7-F1
#
_entry.id   AF-A0A527ITW7-F1
#
_cell.length_a   1.000
_cell.length_b   1.000
_cell.length_c   1.000
_cell.angle_alpha   90.00
_cell.angle_beta   90.00
_cell.angle_gamma   90.00
#
_symmetry.space_group_name_H-M   'P 1'
#
loop_
_entity.id
_entity.type
_entity.pdbx_description
1 polymer ?
#
loop_
_entity_poly.entity_id
_entity_poly.type
_entity_poly.pdbx_seq_one_letter_code
_entity_poly.pdbx_strand_id
1 'polypeptide(L)'
;VLLALDDAAVETPDGTLLFRAGKRHICQGDRIVLLGRNGVGKSRFVTLIRNAIVEPDTVRNVKVTPSTVLGYSDQALSGISGDDTPLAMVSRRYDVGEQRARSLLAGAGVVIEMQEKKIGVLSGGQKARLMMLALRLADP
;
A
#
# COMPACT_ATOMS: atom_id res chain seq x y z
N VAL A 1 -7.26 -18.76 -0.87
CA VAL A 1 -6.70 -17.99 0.28
C VAL A 1 -5.45 -17.29 -0.23
N LEU A 2 -5.29 -15.99 0.02
CA LEU A 2 -4.08 -15.24 -0.35
C LEU A 2 -3.03 -15.34 0.75
N LEU A 3 -3.47 -15.21 2.01
CA LEU A 3 -2.60 -15.24 3.17
C LEU A 3 -3.28 -16.00 4.32
N ALA A 4 -2.53 -16.86 4.99
CA ALA A 4 -2.95 -17.58 6.19
C ALA A 4 -2.05 -17.20 7.36
N LEU A 5 -2.66 -16.84 8.49
CA LEU A 5 -2.00 -16.55 9.76
C LEU A 5 -2.26 -17.72 10.70
N ASP A 6 -1.20 -18.24 11.31
CA ASP A 6 -1.28 -19.32 12.32
C ASP A 6 -0.65 -18.89 13.63
N ASP A 7 -1.33 -17.98 14.34
CA ASP A 7 -0.85 -17.42 15.61
C ASP A 7 0.48 -16.66 15.48
N ALA A 8 0.58 -15.83 14.43
CA ALA A 8 1.71 -14.94 14.21
C ALA A 8 1.84 -13.92 15.36
N ALA A 9 3.06 -13.79 15.90
CA ALA A 9 3.39 -12.81 16.93
C ALA A 9 3.65 -11.45 16.28
N VAL A 10 2.97 -10.41 16.77
CA VAL A 10 3.22 -9.03 16.39
C VAL A 10 4.01 -8.37 17.50
N GLU A 11 5.21 -7.91 17.17
CA GLU A 11 6.20 -7.42 18.14
C GLU A 11 6.65 -6.02 17.80
N THR A 12 7.12 -5.28 18.80
CA THR A 12 7.86 -4.03 18.63
C THR A 12 9.25 -4.29 18.00
N PRO A 13 9.97 -3.26 17.53
CA PRO A 13 11.33 -3.44 16.99
C PRO A 13 12.34 -4.04 17.99
N ASP A 14 12.13 -3.80 19.29
CA ASP A 14 12.91 -4.37 20.40
C ASP A 14 12.46 -5.79 20.81
N GLY A 15 11.48 -6.38 20.12
CA GLY A 15 11.02 -7.75 20.35
C GLY A 15 9.93 -7.90 21.43
N THR A 16 9.41 -6.80 21.98
CA THR A 16 8.30 -6.87 22.94
C THR A 16 7.02 -7.33 22.23
N LEU A 17 6.41 -8.42 22.73
CA LEU A 17 5.15 -8.94 22.21
C LEU A 17 4.01 -7.96 22.44
N LEU A 18 3.34 -7.56 21.37
CA LEU A 18 2.14 -6.71 21.41
C LEU A 18 0.88 -7.57 21.46
N PHE A 19 0.73 -8.50 20.52
CA PHE A 19 -0.37 -9.45 20.48
C PHE A 19 -0.07 -10.61 19.52
N ARG A 20 -0.91 -11.65 19.57
CA ARG A 20 -0.89 -12.75 18.61
C ARG A 20 -2.12 -12.66 17.71
N ALA A 21 -1.91 -12.84 16.41
CA ALA A 21 -2.97 -12.70 15.40
C ALA A 21 -4.00 -13.85 15.42
N GLY A 22 -3.71 -14.94 16.13
CA GLY A 22 -4.49 -16.18 16.10
C GLY A 22 -4.55 -16.80 14.71
N LYS A 23 -5.48 -17.74 14.53
CA LYS A 23 -5.75 -18.39 13.23
C LYS A 23 -6.71 -17.56 12.40
N ARG A 24 -6.24 -17.06 11.26
CA ARG A 24 -7.00 -16.21 10.33
C ARG A 24 -6.61 -16.49 8.89
N HIS A 25 -7.53 -16.25 7.96
CA HIS A 25 -7.30 -16.33 6.53
C HIS A 25 -7.74 -15.02 5.89
N ILE A 26 -6.96 -14.54 4.92
CA ILE A 26 -7.31 -13.43 4.04
C ILE A 26 -7.52 -14.02 2.65
N CYS A 27 -8.71 -13.83 2.11
CA CYS A 27 -9.15 -14.33 0.82
C CYS A 27 -9.23 -13.21 -0.21
N GLN A 28 -9.24 -13.60 -1.48
CA GLN A 28 -9.47 -12.67 -2.57
C GLN A 28 -10.87 -12.05 -2.45
N GLY A 29 -10.95 -10.73 -2.58
CA GLY A 29 -12.20 -9.99 -2.43
C GLY A 29 -12.51 -9.54 -1.00
N ASP A 30 -11.74 -9.98 0.00
CA ASP A 30 -11.92 -9.53 1.38
C ASP A 30 -11.67 -8.02 1.51
N ARG A 31 -12.52 -7.37 2.32
CA ARG A 31 -12.38 -5.96 2.70
C ARG A 31 -12.21 -5.87 4.21
N ILE A 32 -10.95 -5.79 4.65
CA ILE A 32 -10.60 -5.89 6.06
C ILE A 32 -10.22 -4.51 6.60
N VAL A 33 -10.82 -4.14 7.73
CA VAL A 33 -10.46 -2.92 8.47
C VAL A 33 -9.83 -3.33 9.80
N LEU A 34 -8.65 -2.79 10.10
CA LEU A 34 -7.96 -3.01 11.36
C LEU A 34 -8.34 -1.91 12.38
N LEU A 35 -9.07 -2.31 13.41
CA LEU A 35 -9.51 -1.43 14.50
C LEU A 35 -8.66 -1.64 15.75
N GLY A 36 -8.51 -0.58 16.55
CA GLY A 36 -7.80 -0.63 17.82
C GLY A 36 -7.22 0.73 18.20
N ARG A 37 -6.85 0.88 19.47
CA ARG A 37 -6.24 2.11 20.00
C ARG A 37 -4.88 2.38 19.33
N ASN A 38 -4.42 3.63 19.36
CA ASN A 38 -3.06 3.95 18.92
C ASN A 38 -2.04 3.25 19.83
N GLY A 39 -0.94 2.77 19.25
CA GLY A 39 0.10 2.01 19.97
C GLY A 39 -0.15 0.50 20.10
N VAL A 40 -1.35 -0.03 19.79
CA VAL A 40 -1.65 -1.47 19.94
C VAL A 40 -0.94 -2.39 18.92
N GLY A 41 -0.18 -1.82 17.97
CA GLY A 41 0.55 -2.60 16.97
C GLY A 41 -0.09 -2.74 15.60
N LYS A 42 -1.15 -1.96 15.27
CA LYS A 42 -1.79 -2.00 13.93
C LYS A 42 -0.80 -1.87 12.78
N SER A 43 0.06 -0.84 12.83
CA SER A 43 1.08 -0.62 11.80
C SER A 43 2.11 -1.75 11.76
N ARG A 44 2.49 -2.30 12.93
CA ARG A 44 3.40 -3.44 13.01
C ARG A 44 2.81 -4.69 12.37
N PHE A 45 1.52 -4.93 12.57
CA PHE A 45 0.83 -6.05 11.93
C PHE A 45 0.76 -5.90 10.40
N VAL A 46 0.46 -4.70 9.90
CA VAL A 46 0.51 -4.42 8.45
C VAL A 46 1.93 -4.61 7.90
N THR A 47 2.96 -4.13 8.62
CA THR A 47 4.36 -4.36 8.23
C THR A 47 4.72 -5.85 8.23
N LEU A 48 4.29 -6.62 9.22
CA LEU A 48 4.51 -8.05 9.30
C LEU A 48 3.89 -8.77 8.08
N ILE A 49 2.65 -8.45 7.72
CA ILE A 49 2.00 -8.99 6.51
C ILE A 49 2.78 -8.60 5.25
N ARG A 50 3.16 -7.32 5.12
CA ARG A 50 3.96 -6.85 3.99
C ARG A 50 5.26 -7.65 3.85
N ASN A 51 6.00 -7.80 4.94
CA ASN A 51 7.27 -8.53 4.93
C ASN A 51 7.06 -10.01 4.58
N ALA A 52 6.00 -10.63 5.08
CA ALA A 52 5.67 -12.02 4.74
C ALA A 52 5.40 -12.22 3.23
N ILE A 53 4.90 -11.20 2.53
CA ILE A 53 4.64 -11.25 1.09
C ILE A 53 5.91 -10.94 0.28
N VAL A 54 6.68 -9.94 0.68
CA VAL A 54 7.90 -9.51 -0.05
C VAL A 54 9.07 -10.46 0.17
N GLU A 55 9.17 -11.03 1.37
CA GLU A 55 10.22 -11.94 1.79
C GLU A 55 9.58 -13.23 2.34
N PRO A 56 9.06 -14.11 1.47
CA PRO A 56 8.47 -15.37 1.90
C PRO A 56 9.41 -16.16 2.82
N ASP A 57 8.83 -16.91 3.76
CA ASP A 57 9.52 -17.76 4.74
C ASP A 57 10.38 -17.04 5.80
N THR A 58 10.52 -15.71 5.75
CA THR A 58 11.21 -14.93 6.81
C THR A 58 10.30 -14.65 8.00
N VAL A 59 8.99 -14.60 7.77
CA VAL A 59 7.99 -14.36 8.81
C VAL A 59 7.37 -15.68 9.25
N ARG A 60 7.65 -16.09 10.49
CA ARG A 60 7.07 -17.30 11.07
C ARG A 60 5.55 -17.20 11.15
N ASN A 61 4.89 -18.33 11.05
CA ASN A 61 3.45 -18.47 11.27
C ASN A 61 2.58 -17.66 10.28
N VAL A 62 3.14 -17.28 9.13
CA VAL A 62 2.41 -16.68 8.02
C VAL A 62 2.71 -17.47 6.76
N LYS A 63 1.68 -17.89 6.05
CA LYS A 63 1.81 -18.52 4.73
C LYS A 63 1.19 -17.61 3.70
N VAL A 64 1.92 -17.35 2.63
CA VAL A 64 1.48 -16.50 1.51
C VAL A 64 1.40 -17.37 0.25
N THR A 65 0.31 -17.23 -0.49
CA THR A 65 0.18 -17.90 -1.79
C THR A 65 1.19 -17.28 -2.77
N PRO A 66 2.04 -18.07 -3.45
CA PRO A 66 3.14 -17.53 -4.27
C PRO A 66 2.75 -16.57 -5.39
N SER A 67 1.52 -16.66 -5.90
CA SER A 67 0.99 -15.77 -6.94
C SER A 67 0.43 -14.45 -6.40
N THR A 68 0.59 -14.15 -5.11
CA THR A 68 0.08 -12.91 -4.50
C THR A 68 0.98 -11.75 -4.90
N VAL A 69 0.41 -10.72 -5.50
CA VAL A 69 1.11 -9.46 -5.79
C VAL A 69 0.70 -8.44 -4.74
N LEU A 70 1.67 -7.63 -4.28
CA LEU A 70 1.44 -6.67 -3.21
C LEU A 70 1.24 -5.26 -3.76
N GLY A 71 0.05 -4.69 -3.53
CA GLY A 71 -0.18 -3.25 -3.55
C GLY A 71 -0.05 -2.68 -2.14
N TYR A 72 0.86 -1.72 -1.93
CA TYR A 72 1.08 -1.13 -0.60
C TYR A 72 1.17 0.40 -0.65
N SER A 73 0.39 1.06 0.22
CA SER A 73 0.51 2.49 0.54
C SER A 73 0.58 2.65 2.05
N ASP A 74 1.53 3.44 2.53
CA ASP A 74 1.61 3.82 3.93
C ASP A 74 0.80 5.11 4.22
N GLN A 75 0.75 5.49 5.50
CA GLN A 75 0.05 6.70 5.95
C GLN A 75 0.76 8.00 5.53
N ALA A 76 2.08 7.94 5.31
CA ALA A 76 2.88 9.10 4.93
C ALA A 76 2.86 9.36 3.41
N LEU A 77 2.30 8.43 2.62
CA LEU A 77 2.38 8.41 1.17
C LEU A 77 3.85 8.48 0.71
N SER A 78 4.75 7.81 1.42
CA SER A 78 6.21 7.93 1.25
C SER A 78 6.71 7.40 -0.10
N GLY A 79 5.91 6.60 -0.82
CA GLY A 79 6.29 6.00 -2.11
C GLY A 79 6.34 6.96 -3.30
N ILE A 80 6.14 8.26 -3.08
CA ILE A 80 6.17 9.30 -4.11
C ILE A 80 7.13 10.43 -3.70
N SER A 81 8.03 10.81 -4.61
CA SER A 81 8.86 12.00 -4.45
C SER A 81 8.04 13.27 -4.60
N GLY A 82 8.15 14.19 -3.64
CA GLY A 82 7.48 15.48 -3.69
C GLY A 82 7.97 16.38 -4.85
N ASP A 83 9.16 16.11 -5.39
CA ASP A 83 9.74 16.86 -6.50
C ASP A 83 9.29 16.39 -7.89
N ASP A 84 8.67 15.22 -7.98
CA ASP A 84 8.12 14.70 -9.23
C ASP A 84 6.77 15.36 -9.56
N THR A 85 6.28 15.22 -10.79
CA THR A 85 4.93 15.65 -11.18
C THR A 85 4.00 14.44 -11.27
N PRO A 86 2.68 14.57 -10.99
CA PRO A 86 1.76 13.46 -11.13
C PRO A 86 1.80 12.80 -12.51
N LEU A 87 1.94 13.62 -13.56
CA LEU A 87 2.03 13.13 -14.93
C LEU A 87 3.33 12.35 -15.18
N ALA A 88 4.47 12.90 -14.78
CA ALA A 88 5.76 12.22 -14.96
C ALA A 88 5.81 10.93 -14.16
N MET A 89 5.28 10.92 -12.93
CA MET A 89 5.19 9.73 -12.09
C MET A 89 4.38 8.64 -12.76
N VAL A 90 3.17 8.94 -13.26
CA VAL A 90 2.32 7.93 -13.90
C VAL A 90 2.90 7.46 -15.24
N SER A 91 3.30 8.40 -16.12
CA SER A 91 3.76 8.07 -17.48
C SER A 91 5.10 7.33 -17.49
N ARG A 92 5.98 7.56 -16.51
CA ARG A 92 7.28 6.84 -16.42
C ARG A 92 7.14 5.47 -15.78
N ARG A 93 6.23 5.33 -14.82
CA ARG A 93 6.11 4.13 -13.98
C ARG A 93 5.15 3.10 -14.57
N TYR A 94 4.25 3.51 -15.46
CA TYR A 94 3.26 2.66 -16.08
C TYR A 94 3.17 2.93 -17.59
N ASP A 95 3.14 1.86 -18.40
CA ASP A 95 3.05 1.95 -19.86
C ASP A 95 1.61 2.21 -20.32
N VAL A 96 1.09 3.40 -19.99
CA VAL A 96 -0.26 3.84 -20.36
C VAL A 96 -0.28 4.91 -21.45
N GLY A 97 0.86 5.54 -21.72
CA GLY A 97 0.98 6.70 -22.61
C GLY A 97 0.46 8.00 -21.99
N GLU A 98 1.00 9.13 -22.43
CA GLU A 98 0.77 10.43 -21.78
C GLU A 98 -0.70 10.87 -21.80
N GLN A 99 -1.38 10.77 -22.95
CA GLN A 99 -2.78 11.20 -23.09
C GLN A 99 -3.70 10.41 -22.15
N ARG A 100 -3.45 9.11 -22.01
CA ARG A 100 -4.19 8.26 -21.09
C ARG A 100 -3.83 8.57 -19.64
N ALA A 101 -2.56 8.82 -19.32
CA ALA A 101 -2.12 9.24 -18.00
C ALA A 101 -2.83 10.53 -17.55
N ARG A 102 -2.92 11.55 -18.42
CA ARG A 102 -3.66 12.79 -18.15
C ARG A 102 -5.14 12.54 -17.84
N SER A 103 -5.77 11.66 -18.61
CA SER A 103 -7.18 11.27 -18.42
C SER A 103 -7.39 10.51 -17.10
N LEU A 104 -6.48 9.58 -16.76
CA LEU A 104 -6.52 8.81 -15.51
C LEU A 104 -6.32 9.71 -14.29
N LEU A 105 -5.38 10.64 -14.35
CA LEU A 105 -5.12 11.62 -13.30
C LEU A 105 -6.32 12.55 -13.07
N ALA A 106 -6.93 13.05 -14.15
CA ALA A 106 -8.15 13.85 -14.05
C ALA A 106 -9.30 13.04 -13.41
N GLY A 107 -9.48 11.77 -13.82
CA GLY A 107 -10.45 10.86 -13.22
C GLY A 107 -10.19 10.54 -11.75
N ALA A 108 -8.93 10.59 -11.30
CA ALA A 108 -8.54 10.49 -9.90
C ALA A 108 -8.66 11.82 -9.13
N GLY A 109 -9.14 12.89 -9.76
CA GLY A 109 -9.31 14.21 -9.14
C GLY A 109 -8.01 15.02 -9.03
N VAL A 110 -6.98 14.68 -9.81
CA VAL A 110 -5.81 15.54 -10.06
C VAL A 110 -6.07 16.32 -11.34
N VAL A 111 -6.62 17.53 -11.18
CA VAL A 111 -6.97 18.43 -12.29
C VAL A 111 -5.74 18.77 -13.16
N ILE A 112 -5.97 19.09 -14.43
CA ILE A 112 -4.93 19.30 -15.45
C ILE A 112 -3.83 20.25 -14.98
N GLU A 113 -4.21 21.38 -14.38
CA GLU A 113 -3.30 22.41 -13.85
C GLU A 113 -2.35 21.90 -12.74
N MET A 114 -2.72 20.79 -12.08
CA MET A 114 -1.94 20.18 -11.01
C MET A 114 -1.09 19.00 -11.50
N GLN A 115 -1.33 18.49 -12.72
CA GLN A 115 -0.64 17.30 -13.24
C GLN A 115 0.83 17.54 -13.57
N GLU A 116 1.20 18.80 -13.85
CA GLU A 116 2.57 19.22 -14.15
C GLU A 116 3.22 19.98 -12.98
N LYS A 117 2.48 20.21 -11.90
CA LYS A 117 3.04 20.77 -10.67
C LYS A 117 3.71 19.69 -9.85
N LYS A 118 4.66 20.09 -9.02
CA LYS A 118 5.32 19.21 -8.06
C LYS A 118 4.30 18.55 -7.13
N ILE A 119 4.43 17.25 -6.89
CA ILE A 119 3.54 16.49 -6.00
C ILE A 119 3.53 17.09 -4.59
N GLY A 120 4.64 17.71 -4.17
CA GLY A 120 4.75 18.42 -2.89
C GLY A 120 3.63 19.44 -2.64
N VAL A 121 3.16 20.14 -3.68
CA VAL A 121 2.10 21.17 -3.56
C VAL A 121 0.68 20.62 -3.52
N LEU A 122 0.49 19.32 -3.79
CA LEU A 122 -0.81 18.68 -3.72
C LEU A 122 -1.31 18.63 -2.27
N SER A 123 -2.61 18.80 -2.10
CA SER A 123 -3.29 18.53 -0.82
C SER A 123 -3.15 17.06 -0.43
N GLY A 124 -3.31 16.75 0.87
CA GLY A 124 -3.28 15.36 1.35
C GLY A 124 -4.31 14.46 0.64
N GLY A 125 -5.52 14.97 0.37
CA GLY A 125 -6.55 14.23 -0.37
C GLY A 125 -6.16 13.95 -1.82
N GLN A 126 -5.52 14.90 -2.51
CA GLN A 126 -5.01 14.68 -3.88
C GLN A 126 -3.86 13.67 -3.90
N LYS A 127 -2.93 13.76 -2.94
CA LYS A 127 -1.84 12.77 -2.80
C LYS A 127 -2.40 11.37 -2.54
N ALA A 128 -3.41 11.25 -1.68
CA ALA A 128 -4.07 9.96 -1.40
C ALA A 128 -4.73 9.36 -2.65
N ARG A 129 -5.45 10.17 -3.44
CA ARG A 129 -6.05 9.70 -4.70
C ARG A 129 -5.01 9.34 -5.76
N LEU A 130 -3.92 10.11 -5.85
CA LEU A 130 -2.79 9.79 -6.73
C LEU A 130 -2.16 8.43 -6.37
N MET A 131 -2.00 8.15 -5.08
CA MET A 131 -1.53 6.85 -4.60
C MET A 131 -2.51 5.73 -4.91
N MET A 132 -3.81 5.93 -4.72
CA MET A 132 -4.82 4.93 -5.09
C MET A 132 -4.80 4.65 -6.60
N LEU A 133 -4.61 5.68 -7.43
CA LEU A 133 -4.44 5.49 -8.87
C LEU A 133 -3.19 4.67 -9.17
N ALA A 134 -2.05 5.01 -8.55
CA ALA A 134 -0.81 4.26 -8.71
C ALA A 134 -0.98 2.77 -8.33
N LEU A 135 -1.61 2.49 -7.18
CA LEU A 135 -1.91 1.11 -6.76
C LEU A 135 -2.79 0.37 -7.75
N ARG A 136 -3.79 1.04 -8.33
CA ARG A 136 -4.65 0.44 -9.35
C ARG A 136 -3.88 0.13 -10.64
N LEU A 137 -2.94 0.97 -11.03
CA LEU A 137 -2.15 0.80 -12.25
C LEU A 137 -1.05 -0.25 -12.10
N ALA A 138 -0.64 -0.56 -10.88
CA ALA A 138 0.31 -1.64 -10.58
C ALA A 138 -0.29 -3.04 -10.73
N ASP A 139 -1.61 -3.16 -10.89
CA ASP A 139 -2.38 -4.42 -10.98
C ASP A 139 -1.97 -5.49 -9.95
N PRO A 140 -2.01 -5.16 -8.64
CA PRO A 140 -1.63 -6.09 -7.57
C PRO A 140 -2.69 -7.15 -7.25
#